data_AF-A0A954ZHI0-F1
#
_entry.id   AF-A0A954ZHI0-F1
#
_cell.length_a   1.000
_cell.length_b   1.000
_cell.length_c   1.000
_cell.angle_alpha   90.00
_cell.angle_beta   90.00
_cell.angle_gamma   90.00
#
_symmetry.space_group_name_H-M   'P 1'
#
loop_
_entity.id
_entity.type
_entity.pdbx_description
1 polymer ?
#
loop_
_entity_poly.entity_id
_entity_poly.type
_entity_poly.pdbx_seq_one_letter_code
_entity_poly.pdbx_strand_id
1 'polypeptide(L)'
;YYRWATVESKRICSGQVNPTNLEETLEQHAFFLEQAPYALTISPLDCESLNVMFGFDLTYRGNHNELVAEALGITPAFEGMLEMPGATTVSYEPTLQFALDEDCRTQIRMSLETRTSAYHVRTGDFPEEQISVYLTARRYGSLRAGDGETFVGEMKKLFRLCEEITDNYVVEQVLRPLQQTIATK
;
A
#
# COMPACT_ATOMS: atom_id res chain seq x y z
N TYR A 1 4.57 -6.42 18.32
CA TYR A 1 5.66 -5.72 17.61
C TYR A 1 6.48 -6.74 16.86
N TYR A 2 6.28 -6.83 15.55
CA TYR A 2 7.00 -7.77 14.69
C TYR A 2 7.83 -6.96 13.68
N ARG A 3 9.13 -7.24 13.59
CA ARG A 3 10.07 -6.63 12.65
C ARG A 3 10.62 -7.72 11.76
N TRP A 4 10.81 -7.42 10.49
CA TRP A 4 11.36 -8.37 9.54
C TRP A 4 12.25 -7.66 8.52
N ALA A 5 13.19 -8.41 7.96
CA ALA A 5 13.99 -7.99 6.82
C ALA A 5 14.20 -9.19 5.89
N THR A 6 14.17 -8.93 4.59
CA THR A 6 14.42 -9.93 3.54
C THR A 6 15.50 -9.39 2.63
N VAL A 7 16.46 -10.24 2.31
CA VAL A 7 17.58 -9.94 1.42
C VAL A 7 17.56 -10.95 0.29
N GLU A 8 17.45 -10.44 -0.93
CA GLU A 8 17.51 -11.19 -2.18
C GLU A 8 18.60 -10.59 -3.07
N SER A 9 18.98 -11.32 -4.13
CA SER A 9 20.09 -10.91 -5.01
C SER A 9 19.98 -9.49 -5.59
N LYS A 10 18.78 -8.94 -5.74
CA LYS A 10 18.53 -7.61 -6.32
C LYS A 10 17.52 -6.78 -5.54
N ARG A 11 17.20 -7.18 -4.30
CA ARG A 11 16.11 -6.56 -3.52
C ARG A 11 16.39 -6.67 -2.03
N ILE A 12 16.17 -5.58 -1.32
CA ILE A 12 16.15 -5.53 0.13
C ILE A 12 14.79 -5.01 0.54
N CYS A 13 14.17 -5.69 1.48
CA CYS A 13 12.95 -5.22 2.13
C CYS A 13 13.17 -5.27 3.64
N SER A 14 12.62 -4.29 4.33
CA SER A 14 12.47 -4.35 5.79
C SER A 14 11.10 -3.80 6.14
N GLY A 15 10.54 -4.27 7.24
CA GLY A 15 9.20 -3.91 7.67
C GLY A 15 9.06 -3.98 9.18
N GLN A 16 8.08 -3.24 9.69
CA GLN A 16 7.66 -3.28 11.08
C GLN A 16 6.14 -3.23 11.13
N VAL A 17 5.54 -4.13 11.89
CA VAL A 17 4.08 -4.21 12.10
C VAL A 17 3.72 -3.51 13.40
N ASN A 18 2.71 -2.63 13.34
CA ASN A 18 2.20 -1.83 14.46
C ASN A 18 3.31 -1.11 15.22
N PRO A 19 4.06 -0.19 14.57
CA PRO A 19 5.08 0.58 15.26
C PRO A 19 4.49 1.51 16.32
N THR A 20 5.14 1.61 17.48
CA THR A 20 4.75 2.56 18.54
C THR A 20 5.09 4.00 18.16
N ASN A 21 6.13 4.17 17.32
CA ASN A 21 6.59 5.45 16.79
C ASN A 21 7.04 5.25 15.34
N LEU A 22 6.54 6.11 14.45
CA LEU A 22 6.89 6.14 13.03
C LEU A 22 8.36 6.52 12.81
N GLU A 23 8.91 7.42 13.63
CA GLU A 23 10.31 7.84 13.51
C GLU A 23 11.29 6.72 13.88
N GLU A 24 11.00 5.93 14.93
CA GLU A 24 11.81 4.75 15.29
C GLU A 24 11.79 3.67 14.19
N THR A 25 10.73 3.64 13.38
CA THR A 25 10.62 2.69 12.26
C THR A 25 11.61 3.06 11.15
N LEU A 26 11.83 4.36 10.93
CA LEU A 26 12.81 4.85 9.97
C LEU A 26 14.24 4.44 10.32
N GLU A 27 14.60 4.32 11.59
CA GLU A 27 15.94 3.93 12.02
C GLU A 27 16.32 2.54 11.49
N GLN A 28 15.39 1.57 11.57
CA GLN A 28 15.61 0.24 11.02
C GLN A 28 15.82 0.30 9.49
N HIS A 29 14.95 1.01 8.78
CA HIS A 29 15.02 1.11 7.32
C HIS A 29 16.31 1.83 6.87
N ALA A 30 16.69 2.90 7.56
CA ALA A 30 17.92 3.63 7.31
C ALA A 30 19.14 2.74 7.48
N PHE A 31 19.21 1.97 8.58
CA PHE A 31 20.29 1.03 8.82
C PHE A 31 20.47 0.05 7.65
N PHE A 32 19.39 -0.58 7.17
CA PHE A 32 19.49 -1.51 6.04
C PHE A 32 19.91 -0.81 4.73
N LEU A 33 19.45 0.41 4.48
CA LEU A 33 19.80 1.17 3.28
C LEU A 33 21.24 1.70 3.31
N GLU A 34 21.82 1.96 4.48
CA GLU A 34 23.24 2.29 4.64
C GLU A 34 24.15 1.11 4.35
N GLN A 35 23.73 -0.11 4.71
CA GLN A 35 24.50 -1.32 4.46
C GLN A 35 24.33 -1.86 3.03
N ALA A 36 23.23 -1.52 2.35
CA ALA A 36 22.87 -2.04 1.02
C ALA A 36 24.00 -1.96 -0.03
N PRO A 37 24.72 -0.84 -0.20
CA PRO A 37 25.77 -0.73 -1.23
C PRO A 37 26.92 -1.69 -0.99
N TYR A 38 27.29 -1.91 0.28
CA TYR A 38 28.46 -2.69 0.67
C TYR A 38 28.15 -4.18 0.77
N ALA A 39 27.01 -4.53 1.34
CA ALA A 39 26.64 -5.93 1.60
C ALA A 39 26.10 -6.63 0.35
N LEU A 40 25.51 -5.89 -0.59
CA LEU A 40 24.73 -6.46 -1.69
C LEU A 40 25.10 -5.88 -3.06
N THR A 41 26.14 -5.05 -3.13
CA THR A 41 26.62 -4.43 -4.38
C THR A 41 25.52 -3.66 -5.10
N ILE A 42 24.55 -3.12 -4.36
CA ILE A 42 23.47 -2.29 -4.89
C ILE A 42 23.97 -0.84 -4.94
N SER A 43 24.46 -0.42 -6.10
CA SER A 43 24.86 0.97 -6.33
C SER A 43 23.63 1.89 -6.43
N PRO A 44 23.70 3.15 -5.95
CA PRO A 44 22.69 4.16 -6.25
C PRO A 44 22.41 4.33 -7.75
N LEU A 45 23.43 4.10 -8.60
CA LEU A 45 23.31 4.15 -10.06
C LEU A 45 22.54 2.96 -10.64
N ASP A 46 22.58 1.80 -9.98
CA ASP A 46 21.91 0.58 -10.42
C ASP A 46 20.53 0.40 -9.75
N CYS A 47 20.13 1.34 -8.89
CA CYS A 47 18.82 1.31 -8.25
C CYS A 47 17.72 1.57 -9.26
N GLU A 48 16.90 0.55 -9.53
CA GLU A 48 15.72 0.69 -10.39
C GLU A 48 14.56 1.40 -9.69
N SER A 49 14.37 1.12 -8.39
CA SER A 49 13.37 1.82 -7.59
C SER A 49 13.63 1.74 -6.09
N LEU A 50 13.18 2.78 -5.38
CA LEU A 50 13.13 2.85 -3.92
C LEU A 50 11.68 3.05 -3.47
N ASN A 51 11.26 2.33 -2.42
CA ASN A 51 9.87 2.26 -1.99
C ASN A 51 9.71 2.50 -0.50
N VAL A 52 8.64 3.20 -0.14
CA VAL A 52 8.05 3.20 1.20
C VAL A 52 6.58 2.82 1.07
N MET A 53 6.12 1.91 1.91
CA MET A 53 4.74 1.43 1.89
C MET A 53 4.15 1.46 3.29
N PHE A 54 2.97 2.08 3.42
CA PHE A 54 2.11 1.96 4.60
C PHE A 54 1.00 0.96 4.29
N GLY A 55 0.79 0.01 5.20
CA GLY A 55 -0.26 -0.99 5.12
C GLY A 55 -1.23 -0.83 6.27
N PHE A 56 -2.52 -0.87 5.98
CA PHE A 56 -3.60 -0.85 6.95
C PHE A 56 -4.47 -2.08 6.73
N ASP A 57 -4.63 -2.89 7.77
CA ASP A 57 -5.43 -4.11 7.70
C ASP A 57 -6.67 -3.96 8.58
N LEU A 58 -7.85 -4.11 7.97
CA LEU A 58 -9.14 -4.07 8.65
C LEU A 58 -9.74 -5.48 8.67
N THR A 59 -9.95 -6.04 9.85
CA THR A 59 -10.59 -7.35 9.99
C THR A 59 -12.08 -7.24 9.69
N TYR A 60 -12.59 -8.10 8.82
CA TYR A 60 -14.00 -8.21 8.51
C TYR A 60 -14.37 -9.67 8.19
N ARG A 61 -15.58 -10.07 8.58
CA ARG A 61 -16.14 -11.38 8.26
C ARG A 61 -17.38 -11.21 7.40
N GLY A 62 -17.19 -11.24 6.08
CA GLY A 62 -18.27 -11.09 5.11
C GLY A 62 -17.73 -11.01 3.68
N ASN A 63 -18.56 -10.57 2.73
CA ASN A 63 -18.09 -10.30 1.37
C ASN A 63 -17.29 -9.00 1.35
N HIS A 64 -15.96 -9.12 1.26
CA HIS A 64 -15.05 -7.96 1.25
C HIS A 64 -15.29 -7.06 0.03
N ASN A 65 -15.62 -7.66 -1.13
CA ASN A 65 -15.81 -6.90 -2.37
C ASN A 65 -17.05 -6.01 -2.31
N GLU A 66 -18.16 -6.54 -1.78
CA GLU A 66 -19.39 -5.78 -1.56
C GLU A 66 -19.18 -4.70 -0.50
N LEU A 67 -18.46 -5.00 0.58
CA LEU A 67 -18.13 -3.99 1.60
C LEU A 67 -17.31 -2.84 1.00
N VAL A 68 -16.26 -3.12 0.21
CA VAL A 68 -15.45 -2.09 -0.43
C VAL A 68 -16.27 -1.27 -1.42
N ALA A 69 -17.12 -1.92 -2.22
CA ALA A 69 -18.03 -1.26 -3.15
C ALA A 69 -19.03 -0.33 -2.45
N GLU A 70 -19.57 -0.77 -1.31
CA GLU A 70 -20.51 0.03 -0.51
C GLU A 70 -19.81 1.20 0.19
N ALA A 71 -18.65 0.95 0.78
CA ALA A 71 -17.93 1.96 1.57
C ALA A 71 -17.29 3.05 0.71
N LEU A 72 -16.71 2.68 -0.43
CA LEU A 72 -15.93 3.60 -1.27
C LEU A 72 -16.62 3.94 -2.59
N GLY A 73 -17.75 3.30 -2.88
CA GLY A 73 -18.45 3.44 -4.15
C GLY A 73 -17.77 2.66 -5.28
N ILE A 74 -18.46 2.68 -6.41
CA ILE A 74 -18.00 2.11 -7.68
C ILE A 74 -18.01 3.22 -8.73
N THR A 75 -17.16 3.09 -9.75
CA THR A 75 -17.14 4.06 -10.84
C THR A 75 -18.49 4.05 -11.57
N PRO A 76 -19.04 5.21 -11.99
CA PRO A 76 -20.34 5.27 -12.66
C PRO A 76 -20.45 4.37 -13.90
N ALA A 77 -19.33 4.09 -14.57
CA ALA A 77 -19.29 3.19 -15.71
C ALA A 77 -19.65 1.72 -15.38
N PHE A 78 -19.57 1.31 -14.11
CA PHE A 78 -19.84 -0.05 -13.66
C PHE A 78 -21.16 -0.18 -12.87
N GLU A 79 -21.81 0.92 -12.49
CA GLU A 79 -23.04 0.89 -11.67
C GLU A 79 -24.14 0.02 -12.31
N GLY A 80 -24.44 0.24 -13.59
CA GLY A 80 -25.45 -0.54 -14.30
C GLY A 80 -25.11 -2.03 -14.45
N MET A 81 -23.83 -2.42 -14.31
CA MET A 81 -23.45 -3.84 -14.33
C MET A 81 -23.82 -4.53 -13.02
N LEU A 82 -23.84 -3.82 -11.89
CA LEU A 82 -24.26 -4.36 -10.60
C LEU A 82 -25.77 -4.47 -10.45
N GLU A 83 -26.52 -3.63 -11.17
CA GLU A 83 -27.99 -3.70 -11.21
C GLU A 83 -28.50 -4.87 -12.06
N MET A 84 -27.61 -5.57 -12.78
CA MET A 84 -27.98 -6.70 -13.61
C MET A 84 -28.63 -7.81 -12.76
N PRO A 85 -29.84 -8.30 -13.11
CA PRO A 85 -30.51 -9.33 -12.33
C PRO A 85 -29.65 -10.57 -12.14
N GLY A 86 -29.40 -10.94 -10.88
CA GLY A 86 -28.60 -12.10 -10.50
C GLY A 86 -27.08 -11.87 -10.48
N ALA A 87 -26.61 -10.65 -10.74
CA ALA A 87 -25.21 -10.31 -10.55
C ALA A 87 -24.85 -10.27 -9.05
N THR A 88 -23.62 -10.68 -8.74
CA THR A 88 -23.02 -10.54 -7.39
C THR A 88 -21.55 -10.17 -7.57
N THR A 89 -21.04 -9.32 -6.69
CA THR A 89 -19.66 -8.85 -6.79
C THR A 89 -18.70 -9.95 -6.30
N VAL A 90 -17.98 -10.55 -7.26
CA VAL A 90 -16.98 -11.58 -6.97
C VAL A 90 -15.60 -10.98 -6.71
N SER A 91 -15.30 -9.81 -7.28
CA SER A 91 -14.02 -9.11 -7.11
C SER A 91 -14.22 -7.61 -7.32
N TYR A 92 -13.73 -6.79 -6.39
CA TYR A 92 -13.60 -5.34 -6.55
C TYR A 92 -12.43 -4.83 -5.70
N GLU A 93 -11.32 -4.54 -6.37
CA GLU A 93 -10.04 -4.16 -5.76
C GLU A 93 -9.52 -2.87 -6.39
N PRO A 94 -10.05 -1.69 -5.97
CA PRO A 94 -9.67 -0.43 -6.58
C PRO A 94 -8.18 -0.13 -6.38
N THR A 95 -7.54 0.34 -7.45
CA THR A 95 -6.16 0.81 -7.44
C THR A 95 -6.07 2.12 -8.22
N LEU A 96 -5.29 3.05 -7.68
CA LEU A 96 -4.96 4.31 -8.34
C LEU A 96 -3.46 4.55 -8.21
N GLN A 97 -2.81 4.95 -9.30
CA GLN A 97 -1.40 5.31 -9.32
C GLN A 97 -1.21 6.59 -10.11
N PHE A 98 -0.47 7.54 -9.56
CA PHE A 98 -0.20 8.84 -10.18
C PHE A 98 1.20 9.33 -9.88
N ALA A 99 1.72 10.16 -10.78
CA ALA A 99 3.02 10.80 -10.65
C ALA A 99 2.92 12.12 -9.88
N LEU A 100 4.01 12.49 -9.21
CA LEU A 100 4.18 13.77 -8.50
C LEU A 100 5.25 14.67 -9.13
N ASP A 101 5.83 14.23 -10.23
CA ASP A 101 6.76 15.01 -11.04
C ASP A 101 6.50 14.78 -12.53
N GLU A 102 6.94 15.72 -13.37
CA GLU A 102 6.71 15.70 -14.82
C GLU A 102 7.35 14.47 -15.50
N ASP A 103 8.45 13.99 -14.94
CA ASP A 103 9.19 12.83 -15.45
C ASP A 103 8.57 11.49 -14.99
N CYS A 104 7.49 11.51 -14.22
CA CYS A 104 6.84 10.35 -13.62
C CYS A 104 7.78 9.47 -12.79
N ARG A 105 8.82 10.04 -12.19
CA ARG A 105 9.80 9.29 -11.41
C ARG A 105 9.34 9.05 -9.98
N THR A 106 8.75 10.04 -9.31
CA THR A 106 8.11 9.85 -8.02
C THR A 106 6.63 9.60 -8.24
N GLN A 107 6.15 8.44 -7.78
CA GLN A 107 4.77 8.02 -7.94
C GLN A 107 4.18 7.57 -6.62
N ILE A 108 2.88 7.78 -6.48
CA ILE A 108 2.07 7.26 -5.40
C ILE A 108 1.12 6.22 -5.97
N ARG A 109 1.03 5.08 -5.30
CA ARG A 109 0.04 4.06 -5.59
C ARG A 109 -0.79 3.78 -4.33
N MET A 110 -2.10 3.87 -4.47
CA MET A 110 -3.06 3.34 -3.52
C MET A 110 -3.68 2.07 -4.10
N SER A 111 -3.79 1.02 -3.30
CA SER A 111 -4.42 -0.23 -3.71
C SER A 111 -5.12 -0.90 -2.54
N LEU A 112 -6.28 -1.47 -2.82
CA LEU A 112 -7.01 -2.31 -1.88
C LEU A 112 -6.91 -3.78 -2.29
N GLU A 113 -6.82 -4.67 -1.32
CA GLU A 113 -6.78 -6.11 -1.52
C GLU A 113 -7.80 -6.80 -0.63
N THR A 114 -8.58 -7.70 -1.24
CA THR A 114 -9.65 -8.47 -0.61
C THR A 114 -9.27 -9.95 -0.53
N ARG A 115 -9.93 -10.72 0.36
CA ARG A 115 -9.75 -12.19 0.45
C ARG A 115 -11.04 -12.96 0.18
N THR A 116 -12.02 -12.32 -0.43
CA THR A 116 -13.26 -12.99 -0.81
C THR A 116 -13.12 -13.67 -2.17
N SER A 117 -13.41 -14.97 -2.22
CA SER A 117 -13.37 -15.77 -3.45
C SER A 117 -14.78 -16.10 -3.94
N ALA A 118 -14.91 -16.53 -5.20
CA ALA A 118 -16.18 -17.02 -5.74
C ALA A 118 -16.75 -18.22 -4.95
N TYR A 119 -15.91 -19.00 -4.27
CA TYR A 119 -16.37 -20.07 -3.37
C TYR A 119 -17.11 -19.47 -2.17
N HIS A 120 -16.52 -18.49 -1.48
CA HIS A 120 -17.14 -17.81 -0.34
C HIS A 120 -18.48 -17.17 -0.73
N VAL A 121 -18.54 -16.49 -1.88
CA VAL A 121 -19.77 -15.88 -2.39
C VAL A 121 -20.86 -16.94 -2.64
N ARG A 122 -20.50 -18.09 -3.23
CA ARG A 122 -21.47 -19.15 -3.52
C ARG A 122 -21.98 -19.87 -2.27
N THR A 123 -21.13 -20.07 -1.27
CA THR A 123 -21.51 -20.79 -0.04
C THR A 123 -22.13 -19.87 1.01
N GLY A 124 -21.89 -18.56 0.92
CA GLY A 124 -22.23 -17.60 1.98
C GLY A 124 -21.37 -17.76 3.24
N ASP A 125 -20.32 -18.57 3.17
CA ASP A 125 -19.40 -18.81 4.27
C ASP A 125 -18.13 -17.98 4.07
N PHE A 126 -18.00 -16.93 4.88
CA PHE A 126 -16.90 -15.99 4.82
C PHE A 126 -15.99 -16.22 6.05
N PRO A 127 -14.70 -16.48 5.84
CA PRO A 127 -13.73 -16.48 6.93
C PRO A 127 -13.55 -15.06 7.47
N GLU A 128 -13.09 -14.95 8.71
CA GLU A 128 -12.65 -13.68 9.26
C GLU A 128 -11.24 -13.40 8.72
N GLU A 129 -11.16 -12.43 7.82
CA GLU A 129 -9.94 -12.10 7.08
C GLU A 129 -9.72 -10.58 7.04
N GLN A 130 -8.58 -10.15 6.52
CA GLN A 130 -8.23 -8.74 6.42
C GLN A 130 -8.63 -8.13 5.08
N ILE A 131 -9.14 -6.91 5.10
CA ILE A 131 -9.16 -6.01 3.94
C ILE A 131 -7.93 -5.13 4.08
N SER A 132 -7.01 -5.21 3.12
CA SER A 132 -5.75 -4.47 3.19
C SER A 132 -5.82 -3.24 2.32
N VAL A 133 -5.40 -2.11 2.86
CA VAL A 133 -5.19 -0.85 2.14
C VAL A 133 -3.69 -0.58 2.13
N TYR A 134 -3.11 -0.45 0.95
CA TYR A 134 -1.70 -0.13 0.77
C TYR A 134 -1.54 1.24 0.12
N LEU A 135 -0.74 2.09 0.76
CA LEU A 135 -0.23 3.34 0.20
C LEU A 135 1.28 3.16 -0.04
N THR A 136 1.71 3.20 -1.30
CA THR A 136 3.12 3.06 -1.68
C THR A 136 3.61 4.32 -2.35
N ALA A 137 4.62 4.96 -1.76
CA ALA A 137 5.43 5.96 -2.42
C ALA A 137 6.65 5.29 -3.05
N ARG A 138 6.85 5.52 -4.35
CA ARG A 138 7.93 4.91 -5.12
C ARG A 138 8.69 5.97 -5.89
N ARG A 139 10.02 5.93 -5.78
CA ARG A 139 10.95 6.64 -6.66
C ARG A 139 11.50 5.65 -7.68
N TYR A 140 11.31 5.92 -8.97
CA TYR A 140 11.89 5.16 -10.08
C TYR A 140 13.19 5.78 -10.59
N GLY A 141 14.04 4.90 -11.10
CA GLY A 141 15.30 5.25 -11.75
C GLY A 141 16.45 5.45 -10.77
N SER A 142 17.65 5.43 -11.35
CA SER A 142 18.90 5.60 -10.63
C SER A 142 18.93 6.90 -9.81
N LEU A 143 19.49 6.82 -8.61
CA LEU A 143 19.79 7.99 -7.80
C LEU A 143 21.04 8.69 -8.36
N ARG A 144 20.97 10.01 -8.48
CA ARG A 144 22.08 10.83 -8.97
C ARG A 144 23.07 11.08 -7.83
N ALA A 145 24.03 10.16 -7.69
CA ALA A 145 25.06 10.24 -6.66
C ALA A 145 25.86 11.56 -6.65
N GLY A 146 25.97 12.25 -7.80
CA GLY A 146 26.65 13.55 -7.92
C GLY A 146 25.90 14.74 -7.30
N ASP A 147 24.59 14.61 -7.09
CA ASP A 147 23.73 15.68 -6.54
C ASP A 147 23.51 15.53 -5.02
N GLY A 148 24.22 14.59 -4.38
CA GLY A 148 24.08 14.28 -2.95
C GLY A 148 22.86 13.42 -2.61
N GLU A 149 22.20 12.81 -3.60
CA GLU A 149 21.11 11.87 -3.38
C GLU A 149 21.61 10.58 -2.71
N THR A 150 20.99 10.20 -1.60
CA THR A 150 21.29 8.98 -0.86
C THR A 150 20.04 8.14 -0.69
N PHE A 151 20.18 6.82 -0.57
CA PHE A 151 19.04 5.93 -0.30
C PHE A 151 18.25 6.36 0.93
N VAL A 152 18.94 6.69 2.02
CA VAL A 152 18.31 7.15 3.26
C VAL A 152 17.59 8.48 3.06
N GLY A 153 18.22 9.43 2.37
CA GLY A 153 17.62 10.74 2.07
C GLY A 153 16.35 10.64 1.25
N GLU A 154 16.37 9.84 0.18
CA GLU A 154 15.20 9.62 -0.67
C GLU A 154 14.11 8.80 0.05
N MET A 155 14.48 7.79 0.84
CA MET A 155 13.52 7.04 1.64
C MET A 155 12.79 7.95 2.64
N LYS A 156 13.50 8.86 3.31
CA LYS A 156 12.88 9.85 4.21
C LYS A 156 11.92 10.80 3.47
N LYS A 157 12.22 11.19 2.22
CA LYS A 157 11.31 12.00 1.40
C LYS A 157 10.04 11.21 1.06
N LEU A 158 10.17 9.96 0.62
CA LEU A 158 9.04 9.07 0.32
C LEU A 158 8.20 8.78 1.56
N PHE A 159 8.82 8.65 2.73
CA PHE A 159 8.13 8.43 4.00
C PHE A 159 7.26 9.62 4.39
N ARG A 160 7.81 10.84 4.39
CA ARG A 160 7.04 12.05 4.68
C ARG A 160 5.87 12.23 3.72
N LEU A 161 6.07 11.85 2.46
CA LEU A 161 5.01 11.88 1.46
C LEU A 161 3.90 10.86 1.78
N CYS A 162 4.24 9.64 2.22
CA CYS A 162 3.25 8.69 2.70
C CYS A 162 2.49 9.22 3.93
N GLU A 163 3.17 9.84 4.89
CA GLU A 163 2.53 10.46 6.06
C GLU A 163 1.55 11.56 5.64
N GLU A 164 2.00 12.52 4.83
CA GLU A 164 1.18 13.63 4.35
C GLU A 164 -0.08 13.15 3.61
N ILE A 165 0.06 12.17 2.72
CA ILE A 165 -1.08 11.64 1.97
C ILE A 165 -2.01 10.83 2.88
N THR A 166 -1.43 10.11 3.85
CA THR A 166 -2.22 9.36 4.82
C THR A 166 -3.12 10.30 5.62
N ASP A 167 -2.54 11.34 6.20
CA ASP A 167 -3.23 12.28 7.07
C ASP A 167 -4.26 13.12 6.33
N ASN A 168 -3.94 13.58 5.11
CA ASN A 168 -4.82 14.48 4.35
C ASN A 168 -5.92 13.77 3.54
N TYR A 169 -5.69 12.51 3.14
CA TYR A 169 -6.58 11.81 2.19
C TYR A 169 -6.99 10.41 2.66
N VAL A 170 -6.03 9.54 2.99
CA VAL A 170 -6.33 8.11 3.19
C VAL A 170 -7.18 7.87 4.44
N VAL A 171 -6.91 8.57 5.54
CA VAL A 171 -7.66 8.38 6.80
C VAL A 171 -9.14 8.72 6.60
N GLU A 172 -9.45 9.91 6.12
CA GLU A 172 -10.83 10.38 6.02
C GLU A 172 -11.60 9.80 4.83
N GLN A 173 -10.93 9.56 3.70
CA GLN A 173 -11.61 9.18 2.45
C GLN A 173 -11.63 7.67 2.22
N VAL A 174 -10.79 6.89 2.92
CA VAL A 174 -10.68 5.44 2.71
C VAL A 174 -10.85 4.67 4.01
N LEU A 175 -10.00 4.92 5.01
CA LEU A 175 -10.00 4.10 6.23
C LEU A 175 -11.26 4.32 7.07
N ARG A 176 -11.67 5.58 7.29
CA ARG A 176 -12.86 5.90 8.09
C ARG A 176 -14.15 5.37 7.45
N PRO A 177 -14.41 5.54 6.14
CA PRO A 177 -15.57 4.93 5.49
C PRO A 177 -15.59 3.41 5.63
N LEU A 178 -14.45 2.72 5.39
CA LEU A 178 -14.36 1.28 5.57
C LEU A 178 -14.67 0.87 7.01
N GLN A 179 -14.10 1.54 8.00
CA GLN A 179 -14.38 1.27 9.42
C GLN A 179 -15.85 1.48 9.77
N GLN A 180 -16.46 2.55 9.27
CA GLN A 180 -17.88 2.85 9.50
C GLN A 180 -18.79 1.79 8.89
N THR A 181 -18.55 1.40 7.64
CA THR A 181 -19.32 0.36 6.97
C THR A 181 -19.12 -0.99 7.66
N ILE A 182 -17.91 -1.35 8.11
CA ILE A 182 -17.68 -2.57 8.89
C ILE A 182 -18.50 -2.55 10.19
N ALA A 183 -18.56 -1.41 10.87
CA ALA A 183 -19.29 -1.28 12.14
C ALA A 183 -20.82 -1.33 12.00
N THR A 184 -21.37 -1.16 10.79
CA THR A 184 -22.82 -1.24 10.54
C THR A 184 -23.28 -2.61 10.00
N LYS A 185 -22.36 -3.55 9.76
CA LYS A 185 -22.66 -4.93 9.35
C LYS A 185 -22.80 -5.86 10.56
#